data_AF-W2X3U7-F1
#
_entry.id   AF-W2X3U7-F1
#
_cell.length_a   1.000
_cell.length_b   1.000
_cell.length_c   1.000
_cell.angle_alpha   90.00
_cell.angle_beta   90.00
_cell.angle_gamma   90.00
#
_symmetry.space_group_name_H-M   'P 1'
#
loop_
_entity.id
_entity.type
_entity.pdbx_description
1 polymer ?
#
loop_
_entity_poly.entity_id
_entity_poly.type
_entity_poly.pdbx_seq_one_letter_code
_entity_poly.pdbx_strand_id
1 'polypeptide(L)'
;MIRSGGSANDVSGEKVTLLVQDIPKDPMDVKLRSAVSVEKASKTAAAPTRILFLDGVRGLAALLVVTQHSHEYMQDLNLGACAVDAFFVLSSFLLTMLFMKKSMKLLARSATYRKWAFTLVDYFSRRFFRIYPLFALVAIVLWILPDDVKRGLYRIEKPKDFSLVKVLTFDFDQRFFVFWTLPLEISYYFFIPIFVLAVLKLRNYWWVPFIPAYCWVAYEGWNTFRWSHMGLSAHAPTFLAGSMAAVIFVKLDTWMKMNNVRPRPVVIYAIRTLECTALALLLSLSFQGLFFNWIYANIAPQTPGFPFISVLLTIVVVIEMILPSSLSTFLECNALRHCGKVSFSIYLLHGFVIYTDTVSNQSSYYDRMFSTYGLTVLVATVSYHLVEYPSQLLAQYITRELAKREILGL
;
A
#
# COMPACT_ATOMS: atom_id res chain seq x y z
N MET A 1 -5.65 48.37 -49.41
CA MET A 1 -4.60 49.31 -48.98
C MET A 1 -4.08 48.82 -47.62
N ILE A 2 -2.83 48.34 -47.57
CA ILE A 2 -1.93 48.12 -46.39
C ILE A 2 -2.50 47.23 -45.23
N ARG A 3 -2.18 45.93 -45.08
CA ARG A 3 -0.98 45.21 -44.55
C ARG A 3 -1.00 44.88 -43.02
N SER A 4 -0.84 43.57 -42.72
CA SER A 4 -0.31 42.91 -41.49
C SER A 4 -1.02 43.13 -40.15
N GLY A 5 -1.02 42.26 -39.13
CA GLY A 5 -0.37 40.98 -38.86
C GLY A 5 -0.35 40.78 -37.32
N GLY A 6 -0.40 39.53 -36.83
CA GLY A 6 0.19 39.11 -35.54
C GLY A 6 -0.62 39.22 -34.22
N SER A 7 -1.05 38.04 -33.72
CA SER A 7 -0.96 37.51 -32.33
C SER A 7 -1.09 38.42 -31.09
N ALA A 8 -1.98 38.05 -30.15
CA ALA A 8 -1.62 37.54 -28.79
C ALA A 8 -2.84 37.47 -27.85
N ASN A 9 -2.84 36.46 -26.98
CA ASN A 9 -3.75 36.20 -25.87
C ASN A 9 -3.74 37.30 -24.80
N ASP A 10 -4.86 37.49 -24.09
CA ASP A 10 -4.78 37.71 -22.64
C ASP A 10 -6.05 37.22 -21.90
N VAL A 11 -5.83 36.43 -20.85
CA VAL A 11 -6.84 35.84 -19.96
C VAL A 11 -6.85 36.67 -18.69
N SER A 12 -7.98 37.30 -18.39
CA SER A 12 -8.20 38.11 -17.19
C SER A 12 -8.21 37.23 -15.92
N GLY A 13 -7.14 37.33 -15.11
CA GLY A 13 -7.09 36.81 -13.75
C GLY A 13 -7.43 37.90 -12.73
N GLU A 14 -8.52 37.68 -11.99
CA GLU A 14 -9.01 38.53 -10.91
C GLU A 14 -8.04 38.49 -9.70
N LYS A 15 -7.52 39.65 -9.29
CA LYS A 15 -6.69 39.83 -8.09
C LYS A 15 -7.55 40.40 -6.96
N VAL A 16 -7.78 39.61 -5.92
CA VAL A 16 -8.35 40.08 -4.65
C VAL A 16 -7.23 40.69 -3.80
N THR A 17 -7.32 42.00 -3.59
CA THR A 17 -6.41 42.81 -2.78
C THR A 17 -6.90 42.81 -1.32
N LEU A 18 -6.11 42.27 -0.39
CA LEU A 18 -6.34 42.49 1.04
C LEU A 18 -5.35 43.55 1.55
N LEU A 19 -5.93 44.70 1.88
CA LEU A 19 -5.30 45.87 2.49
C LEU A 19 -4.81 45.53 3.92
N VAL A 20 -3.54 45.84 4.20
CA VAL A 20 -3.03 45.95 5.58
C VAL A 20 -2.58 47.40 5.76
N GLN A 21 -3.18 48.04 6.77
CA GLN A 21 -3.02 49.45 7.11
C GLN A 21 -1.60 49.84 7.55
N ASP A 22 -1.23 51.06 7.18
CA ASP A 22 -0.01 51.78 7.51
C ASP A 22 0.15 52.11 9.01
N ILE A 23 1.40 52.05 9.50
CA ILE A 23 1.88 52.79 10.69
C ILE A 23 3.30 53.34 10.33
N PRO A 24 3.67 54.58 10.74
CA PRO A 24 4.62 55.42 10.00
C PRO A 24 6.11 55.08 10.16
N LYS A 25 6.86 55.45 9.12
CA LYS A 25 8.32 55.44 9.04
C LYS A 25 8.95 56.54 9.89
N ASP A 26 10.00 56.21 10.62
CA ASP A 26 11.02 57.18 11.06
C ASP A 26 12.38 56.81 10.41
N PRO A 27 13.15 57.75 9.85
CA PRO A 27 14.26 57.45 8.94
C PRO A 27 15.62 57.64 9.61
N MET A 28 16.06 56.71 10.46
CA MET A 28 17.48 56.61 10.83
C MET A 28 17.86 55.15 11.12
N ASP A 29 18.25 54.43 10.07
CA ASP A 29 19.39 53.49 10.12
C ASP A 29 19.62 52.87 8.73
N VAL A 30 20.03 53.73 7.80
CA VAL A 30 20.71 53.31 6.57
C VAL A 30 22.20 53.21 6.90
N LYS A 31 22.67 52.06 7.41
CA LYS A 31 24.07 51.59 7.20
C LYS A 31 24.46 50.24 7.84
N LEU A 32 23.63 49.19 7.78
CA LEU A 32 24.17 47.84 7.99
C LEU A 32 23.24 46.75 7.44
N ARG A 33 23.27 46.51 6.12
CA ARG A 33 22.68 45.31 5.47
C ARG A 33 23.11 45.19 4.01
N SER A 34 24.41 45.17 3.76
CA SER A 34 24.96 44.47 2.58
C SER A 34 25.31 43.05 3.01
N ALA A 35 24.94 42.07 2.19
CA ALA A 35 25.06 40.63 2.42
C ALA A 35 24.06 40.06 3.43
N VAL A 36 22.86 39.73 2.97
CA VAL A 36 22.43 38.33 2.72
C VAL A 36 21.10 38.43 1.98
N SER A 37 21.15 38.59 0.66
CA SER A 37 20.03 38.17 -0.18
C SER A 37 20.03 36.64 -0.14
N VAL A 38 19.35 36.07 0.86
CA VAL A 38 18.94 34.66 0.79
C VAL A 38 17.98 34.62 -0.39
N GLU A 39 18.53 34.27 -1.54
CA GLU A 39 17.77 33.73 -2.66
C GLU A 39 16.79 32.74 -2.05
N LYS A 40 15.51 33.13 -2.08
CA LYS A 40 14.40 32.33 -1.60
C LYS A 40 14.35 31.10 -2.49
N ALA A 41 15.15 30.09 -2.14
CA ALA A 41 15.15 28.77 -2.73
C ALA A 41 13.83 28.08 -2.35
N SER A 42 12.74 28.58 -2.92
CA SER A 42 11.48 27.87 -3.05
C SER A 42 11.65 26.75 -4.08
N LYS A 43 12.56 25.81 -3.80
CA LYS A 43 12.40 24.45 -4.30
C LYS A 43 11.39 23.81 -3.38
N THR A 44 10.12 23.99 -3.71
CA THR A 44 9.03 23.14 -3.26
C THR A 44 9.51 21.71 -3.53
N ALA A 45 9.98 21.02 -2.49
CA ALA A 45 10.36 19.62 -2.62
C ALA A 45 9.10 18.92 -3.10
N ALA A 46 9.09 18.49 -4.37
CA ALA A 46 7.96 17.82 -4.98
C ALA A 46 7.50 16.73 -4.01
N ALA A 47 6.29 16.87 -3.49
CA ALA A 47 5.71 15.86 -2.62
C ALA A 47 5.82 14.51 -3.35
N PRO A 48 6.23 13.42 -2.67
CA PRO A 48 6.39 12.14 -3.33
C PRO A 48 5.09 11.79 -4.06
N THR A 49 5.18 11.62 -5.38
CA THR A 49 4.04 11.31 -6.25
C THR A 49 3.40 10.03 -5.72
N ARG A 50 2.26 10.16 -5.05
CA ARG A 50 1.46 9.01 -4.62
C ARG A 50 0.93 8.33 -5.88
N ILE A 51 1.08 7.02 -5.96
CA ILE A 51 0.55 6.24 -7.07
C ILE A 51 -0.91 5.92 -6.73
N LEU A 52 -1.83 6.70 -7.30
CA LEU A 52 -3.22 6.78 -6.86
C LEU A 52 -3.98 5.47 -7.09
N PHE A 53 -3.77 4.80 -8.23
CA PHE A 53 -4.46 3.55 -8.51
C PHE A 53 -4.11 2.43 -7.51
N LEU A 54 -2.90 2.42 -6.94
CA LEU A 54 -2.50 1.44 -5.92
C LEU A 54 -3.25 1.66 -4.60
N ASP A 55 -3.64 2.90 -4.27
CA ASP A 55 -4.58 3.15 -3.18
C ASP A 55 -5.95 2.53 -3.54
N GLY A 56 -6.39 2.68 -4.79
CA GLY A 56 -7.59 2.03 -5.32
C GLY A 56 -7.60 0.50 -5.14
N VAL A 57 -6.53 -0.18 -5.54
CA VAL A 57 -6.41 -1.64 -5.38
C VAL A 57 -6.47 -2.04 -3.90
N ARG A 58 -5.81 -1.28 -3.01
CA ARG A 58 -5.91 -1.51 -1.54
C ARG A 58 -7.33 -1.32 -1.03
N GLY A 59 -8.04 -0.32 -1.54
CA GLY A 59 -9.42 -0.04 -1.17
C GLY A 59 -10.35 -1.16 -1.58
N LEU A 60 -10.21 -1.65 -2.82
CA LEU A 60 -10.94 -2.82 -3.31
C LEU A 60 -10.64 -4.06 -2.46
N ALA A 61 -9.36 -4.35 -2.19
CA ALA A 61 -8.97 -5.45 -1.33
C ALA A 61 -9.60 -5.35 0.07
N ALA A 62 -9.62 -4.15 0.68
CA ALA A 62 -10.25 -3.95 1.98
C ALA A 62 -11.76 -4.31 1.95
N LEU A 63 -12.47 -3.90 0.90
CA LEU A 63 -13.89 -4.21 0.75
C LEU A 63 -14.12 -5.71 0.52
N LEU A 64 -13.27 -6.38 -0.27
CA LEU A 64 -13.35 -7.83 -0.47
C LEU A 64 -13.13 -8.63 0.83
N VAL A 65 -12.29 -8.14 1.74
CA VAL A 65 -12.16 -8.72 3.10
C VAL A 65 -13.48 -8.60 3.87
N VAL A 66 -14.14 -7.44 3.81
CA VAL A 66 -15.46 -7.22 4.45
C VAL A 66 -16.50 -8.17 3.84
N THR A 67 -16.53 -8.31 2.52
CA THR A 67 -17.43 -9.23 1.80
C THR A 67 -17.23 -10.68 2.25
N GLN A 68 -15.99 -11.15 2.37
CA GLN A 68 -15.71 -12.51 2.83
C GLN A 68 -16.23 -12.74 4.25
N HIS A 69 -15.91 -11.83 5.17
CA HIS A 69 -16.19 -12.01 6.60
C HIS A 69 -17.64 -11.73 6.98
N SER A 70 -18.45 -11.13 6.09
CA SER A 70 -19.88 -10.95 6.31
C SER A 70 -20.65 -12.26 6.32
N HIS A 71 -20.13 -13.32 5.70
CA HIS A 71 -20.83 -14.61 5.52
C HIS A 71 -22.16 -14.53 4.75
N GLU A 72 -22.47 -13.39 4.14
CA GLU A 72 -23.72 -13.19 3.39
C GLU A 72 -23.50 -13.08 1.87
N TYR A 73 -22.37 -12.53 1.45
CA TYR A 73 -22.16 -12.13 0.07
C TYR A 73 -21.05 -12.96 -0.57
N MET A 74 -21.32 -13.56 -1.73
CA MET A 74 -20.31 -14.21 -2.59
C MET A 74 -19.43 -15.22 -1.83
N GLN A 75 -20.06 -16.02 -0.96
CA GLN A 75 -19.38 -16.95 -0.03
C GLN A 75 -18.84 -18.21 -0.69
N ASP A 76 -19.33 -18.50 -1.89
CA ASP A 76 -18.76 -19.48 -2.79
C ASP A 76 -17.33 -19.08 -3.19
N LEU A 77 -16.98 -17.79 -3.17
CA LEU A 77 -15.69 -17.28 -3.61
C LEU A 77 -14.68 -17.06 -2.47
N ASN A 78 -13.39 -17.20 -2.77
CA ASN A 78 -12.29 -16.94 -1.84
C ASN A 78 -11.79 -15.48 -1.92
N LEU A 79 -12.71 -14.52 -1.87
CA LEU A 79 -12.41 -13.09 -2.05
C LEU A 79 -11.48 -12.55 -0.95
N GLY A 80 -11.65 -13.01 0.28
CA GLY A 80 -10.80 -12.61 1.41
C GLY A 80 -9.35 -13.07 1.23
N ALA A 81 -9.15 -14.27 0.69
CA ALA A 81 -7.82 -14.80 0.40
C ALA A 81 -7.11 -13.99 -0.70
N CYS A 82 -7.83 -13.71 -1.80
CA CYS A 82 -7.34 -12.86 -2.89
C CYS A 82 -6.97 -11.46 -2.39
N ALA A 83 -7.78 -10.89 -1.49
CA ALA A 83 -7.53 -9.60 -0.90
C ALA A 83 -6.29 -9.58 -0.01
N VAL A 84 -6.05 -10.63 0.79
CA VAL A 84 -4.84 -10.75 1.61
C VAL A 84 -3.59 -10.87 0.73
N ASP A 85 -3.64 -11.67 -0.35
CA ASP A 85 -2.54 -11.72 -1.34
C ASP A 85 -2.28 -10.34 -1.95
N ALA A 86 -3.34 -9.58 -2.29
CA ALA A 86 -3.21 -8.22 -2.78
C ALA A 86 -2.55 -7.29 -1.75
N PHE A 87 -2.93 -7.36 -0.46
CA PHE A 87 -2.27 -6.58 0.58
C PHE A 87 -0.78 -6.92 0.72
N PHE A 88 -0.43 -8.20 0.74
CA PHE A 88 0.96 -8.65 0.86
C PHE A 88 1.80 -8.23 -0.34
N VAL A 89 1.30 -8.43 -1.56
CA VAL A 89 1.97 -8.00 -2.81
C VAL A 89 2.17 -6.49 -2.84
N LEU A 90 1.12 -5.71 -2.58
CA LEU A 90 1.21 -4.25 -2.64
C LEU A 90 2.12 -3.69 -1.55
N SER A 91 2.10 -4.29 -0.36
CA SER A 91 2.99 -3.91 0.73
C SER A 91 4.45 -4.14 0.33
N SER A 92 4.81 -5.37 -0.05
CA SER A 92 6.19 -5.69 -0.44
C SER A 92 6.65 -4.91 -1.67
N PHE A 93 5.78 -4.73 -2.67
CA PHE A 93 6.06 -3.93 -3.87
C PHE A 93 6.41 -2.49 -3.52
N LEU A 94 5.52 -1.77 -2.83
CA LEU A 94 5.72 -0.36 -2.51
C LEU A 94 6.95 -0.15 -1.61
N LEU A 95 7.11 -1.00 -0.59
CA LEU A 95 8.24 -0.92 0.33
C LEU A 95 9.57 -1.17 -0.38
N THR A 96 9.63 -2.22 -1.19
CA THR A 96 10.83 -2.57 -1.95
C THR A 96 11.17 -1.48 -2.96
N MET A 97 10.19 -0.97 -3.71
CA MET A 97 10.39 0.10 -4.68
C MET A 97 10.91 1.38 -4.01
N LEU A 98 10.27 1.83 -2.93
CA LEU A 98 10.65 3.05 -2.21
C LEU A 98 12.04 2.91 -1.59
N PHE A 99 12.32 1.77 -0.94
CA PHE A 99 13.62 1.52 -0.33
C PHE A 99 14.71 1.39 -1.39
N MET A 100 14.48 0.69 -2.50
CA MET A 100 15.43 0.57 -3.61
C MET A 100 15.78 1.92 -4.23
N LYS A 101 14.77 2.76 -4.53
CA LYS A 101 15.00 4.12 -5.03
C LYS A 101 15.82 4.98 -4.07
N LYS A 102 15.59 4.85 -2.76
CA LYS A 102 16.36 5.56 -1.72
C LYS A 102 17.80 5.02 -1.63
N SER A 103 17.98 3.70 -1.62
CA SER A 103 19.27 3.01 -1.58
C SER A 103 20.16 3.31 -2.78
N MET A 104 19.60 3.36 -4.00
CA MET A 104 20.37 3.77 -5.19
C MET A 104 20.92 5.19 -5.07
N LYS A 105 20.13 6.13 -4.52
CA LYS A 105 20.58 7.52 -4.27
C LYS A 105 21.67 7.58 -3.19
N LEU A 106 21.60 6.74 -2.16
CA LEU A 106 22.62 6.66 -1.12
C LEU A 106 23.95 6.10 -1.65
N LEU A 107 23.89 5.04 -2.44
CA LEU A 107 25.07 4.45 -3.09
C LEU A 107 25.73 5.42 -4.07
N ALA A 108 24.94 6.12 -4.89
CA ALA A 108 25.47 7.11 -5.84
C ALA A 108 26.18 8.30 -5.17
N ARG A 109 25.88 8.57 -3.90
CA ARG A 109 26.48 9.67 -3.12
C ARG A 109 27.54 9.19 -2.13
N SER A 110 27.96 7.93 -2.20
CA SER A 110 28.91 7.31 -1.24
C SER A 110 28.54 7.60 0.22
N ALA A 111 27.26 7.41 0.55
CA ALA A 111 26.71 7.76 1.85
C ALA A 111 27.42 7.03 3.01
N THR A 112 27.72 7.77 4.07
CA THR A 112 28.30 7.24 5.32
C THR A 112 27.37 6.20 5.98
N TYR A 113 27.95 5.28 6.77
CA TYR A 113 27.21 4.30 7.57
C TYR A 113 26.10 4.93 8.43
N ARG A 114 26.36 6.10 9.00
CA ARG A 114 25.39 6.88 9.77
C ARG A 114 24.11 7.19 8.97
N LYS A 115 24.24 7.56 7.70
CA LYS A 115 23.11 7.89 6.82
C LYS A 115 22.28 6.66 6.45
N TRP A 116 22.93 5.50 6.35
CA TRP A 116 22.25 4.21 6.23
C TRP A 116 21.43 3.88 7.47
N ALA A 117 22.02 4.03 8.67
CA ALA A 117 21.31 3.83 9.93
C ALA A 117 20.08 4.74 10.04
N PHE A 118 20.21 6.04 9.76
CA PHE A 118 19.07 6.97 9.75
C PHE A 118 17.99 6.57 8.73
N THR A 119 18.39 6.10 7.55
CA THR A 119 17.45 5.64 6.53
C THR A 119 16.66 4.40 6.96
N LEU A 120 17.31 3.47 7.67
CA LEU A 120 16.65 2.30 8.24
C LEU A 120 15.72 2.69 9.38
N VAL A 121 16.16 3.55 10.30
CA VAL A 121 15.31 4.05 11.40
C VAL A 121 14.09 4.77 10.86
N ASP A 122 14.24 5.64 9.86
CA ASP A 122 13.13 6.31 9.17
C ASP A 122 12.18 5.32 8.48
N TYR A 123 12.72 4.26 7.86
CA TYR A 123 11.93 3.20 7.25
C TYR A 123 11.07 2.48 8.29
N PHE A 124 11.68 1.98 9.38
CA PHE A 124 10.96 1.24 10.42
C PHE A 124 10.01 2.11 11.21
N SER A 125 10.37 3.35 11.53
CA SER A 125 9.49 4.26 12.29
C SER A 125 8.20 4.54 11.52
N ARG A 126 8.29 4.82 10.22
CA ARG A 126 7.10 5.04 9.37
C ARG A 126 6.17 3.83 9.29
N ARG A 127 6.70 2.61 9.42
CA ARG A 127 5.88 1.39 9.40
C ARG A 127 5.30 1.07 10.75
N PHE A 128 6.09 1.25 11.81
CA PHE A 128 5.61 1.14 13.18
C PHE A 128 4.42 2.08 13.42
N PHE A 129 4.57 3.38 13.18
CA PHE A 129 3.50 4.36 13.40
C PHE A 129 2.32 4.27 12.43
N ARG A 130 2.46 3.53 11.32
CA ARG A 130 1.35 3.28 10.40
C ARG A 130 0.45 2.14 10.90
N ILE A 131 1.01 1.13 11.56
CA ILE A 131 0.33 -0.14 11.85
C ILE A 131 0.11 -0.31 13.34
N TYR A 132 1.18 -0.18 14.13
CA TYR A 132 1.21 -0.58 15.53
C TYR A 132 0.24 0.20 16.44
N PRO A 133 0.09 1.54 16.35
CA PRO A 133 -0.78 2.29 17.26
C PRO A 133 -2.24 1.84 17.22
N LEU A 134 -2.81 1.67 16.04
CA LEU A 134 -4.19 1.21 15.89
C LEU A 134 -4.32 -0.28 16.25
N PHE A 135 -3.34 -1.11 15.87
CA PHE A 135 -3.29 -2.50 16.31
C PHE A 135 -3.31 -2.62 17.85
N ALA A 136 -2.43 -1.89 18.53
CA ALA A 136 -2.33 -1.89 19.98
C ALA A 136 -3.62 -1.38 20.64
N LEU A 137 -4.24 -0.34 20.09
CA LEU A 137 -5.54 0.15 20.55
C LEU A 137 -6.60 -0.94 20.48
N VAL A 138 -6.72 -1.63 19.34
CA VAL A 138 -7.71 -2.72 19.20
C VAL A 138 -7.40 -3.87 20.15
N ALA A 139 -6.13 -4.25 20.33
CA ALA A 139 -5.74 -5.28 21.29
C ALA A 139 -6.11 -4.90 22.73
N ILE A 140 -5.93 -3.63 23.12
CA ILE A 140 -6.30 -3.11 24.45
C ILE A 140 -7.82 -3.08 24.61
N VAL A 141 -8.57 -2.63 23.60
CA VAL A 141 -10.04 -2.65 23.63
C VAL A 141 -10.55 -4.07 23.81
N LEU A 142 -10.04 -5.02 23.01
CA LEU A 142 -10.39 -6.43 23.16
C LEU A 142 -10.04 -6.98 24.54
N TRP A 143 -8.91 -6.58 25.13
CA TRP A 143 -8.52 -7.01 26.47
C TRP A 143 -9.51 -6.57 27.57
N ILE A 144 -10.02 -5.33 27.47
CA ILE A 144 -10.94 -4.73 28.45
C ILE A 144 -12.36 -5.31 28.32
N LEU A 145 -12.77 -5.73 27.12
CA LEU A 145 -14.12 -6.22 26.87
C LEU A 145 -14.44 -7.51 27.66
N PRO A 146 -15.71 -7.73 28.03
CA PRO A 146 -16.16 -9.01 28.56
C PRO A 146 -15.97 -10.17 27.57
N ASP A 147 -15.84 -11.40 28.08
CA ASP A 147 -15.52 -12.59 27.27
C ASP A 147 -16.60 -12.96 26.25
N ASP A 148 -17.87 -12.75 26.59
CA ASP A 148 -19.02 -12.90 25.70
C ASP A 148 -18.95 -11.90 24.54
N VAL A 149 -18.61 -10.65 24.83
CA VAL A 149 -18.48 -9.59 23.82
C VAL A 149 -17.27 -9.82 22.91
N LYS A 150 -16.13 -10.27 23.46
CA LYS A 150 -14.94 -10.67 22.67
C LYS A 150 -15.28 -11.76 21.66
N ARG A 151 -16.04 -12.77 22.09
CA ARG A 151 -16.47 -13.88 21.25
C ARG A 151 -17.43 -13.41 20.15
N GLY A 152 -18.38 -12.52 20.48
CA GLY A 152 -19.31 -11.95 19.50
C GLY A 152 -18.61 -11.08 18.46
N LEU A 153 -17.89 -10.04 18.89
CA LEU A 153 -17.37 -9.00 17.98
C LEU A 153 -16.12 -9.39 17.20
N TYR A 154 -15.31 -10.31 17.71
CA TYR A 154 -14.02 -10.65 17.10
C TYR A 154 -13.76 -12.15 16.99
N ARG A 155 -14.81 -12.97 17.21
CA ARG A 155 -14.78 -14.44 17.07
C ARG A 155 -13.61 -15.10 17.80
N ILE A 156 -13.28 -14.61 18.99
CA ILE A 156 -12.26 -15.23 19.83
C ILE A 156 -12.87 -16.50 20.43
N GLU A 157 -12.45 -17.68 19.93
CA GLU A 157 -12.98 -18.99 20.35
C GLU A 157 -12.78 -19.24 21.85
N LYS A 158 -11.57 -18.90 22.34
CA LYS A 158 -11.15 -19.05 23.74
C LYS A 158 -10.76 -17.71 24.37
N PRO A 159 -11.75 -16.86 24.75
CA PRO A 159 -11.48 -15.53 25.33
C PRO A 159 -10.66 -15.57 26.61
N LYS A 160 -10.78 -16.65 27.40
CA LYS A 160 -10.03 -16.85 28.65
C LYS A 160 -8.52 -16.97 28.44
N ASP A 161 -8.10 -17.40 27.26
CA ASP A 161 -6.68 -17.55 26.92
C ASP A 161 -6.09 -16.25 26.35
N PHE A 162 -6.88 -15.18 26.25
CA PHE A 162 -6.45 -13.90 25.70
C PHE A 162 -5.41 -13.25 26.61
N SER A 163 -4.18 -13.14 26.13
CA SER A 163 -3.10 -12.44 26.83
C SER A 163 -2.68 -11.20 26.06
N LEU A 164 -2.92 -10.02 26.65
CA LEU A 164 -2.56 -8.74 26.03
C LEU A 164 -1.08 -8.68 25.65
N VAL A 165 -0.19 -9.12 26.53
CA VAL A 165 1.25 -9.12 26.28
C VAL A 165 1.58 -9.98 25.07
N LYS A 166 1.07 -11.22 25.01
CA LYS A 166 1.33 -12.13 23.89
C LYS A 166 0.78 -11.61 22.56
N VAL A 167 -0.41 -10.99 22.57
CA VAL A 167 -0.98 -10.34 21.37
C VAL A 167 -0.08 -9.18 20.92
N LEU A 168 0.31 -8.28 21.83
CA LEU A 168 1.15 -7.12 21.51
C LEU A 168 2.57 -7.51 21.04
N THR A 169 3.05 -8.70 21.40
CA THR A 169 4.32 -9.27 20.95
C THR A 169 4.19 -10.25 19.78
N PHE A 170 3.01 -10.35 19.15
CA PHE A 170 2.78 -11.17 17.94
C PHE A 170 3.00 -12.68 18.13
N ASP A 171 2.71 -13.20 19.33
CA ASP A 171 2.77 -14.63 19.65
C ASP A 171 1.94 -15.47 18.68
N PHE A 172 2.44 -16.67 18.33
CA PHE A 172 1.83 -17.48 17.28
C PHE A 172 0.41 -17.92 17.62
N ASP A 173 0.17 -18.30 18.87
CA ASP A 173 -1.11 -18.86 19.33
C ASP A 173 -2.18 -17.78 19.57
N GLN A 174 -1.80 -16.50 19.53
CA GLN A 174 -2.67 -15.36 19.86
C GLN A 174 -3.01 -14.51 18.63
N ARG A 175 -2.87 -15.08 17.45
CA ARG A 175 -3.15 -14.46 16.15
C ARG A 175 -4.64 -14.47 15.81
N PHE A 176 -5.49 -14.02 16.71
CA PHE A 176 -6.95 -14.11 16.55
C PHE A 176 -7.48 -13.38 15.31
N PHE A 177 -8.50 -13.95 14.68
CA PHE A 177 -9.24 -13.38 13.57
C PHE A 177 -8.34 -12.84 12.45
N VAL A 178 -8.17 -11.53 12.31
CA VAL A 178 -7.34 -10.91 11.25
C VAL A 178 -5.92 -10.57 11.70
N PHE A 179 -5.58 -10.76 12.98
CA PHE A 179 -4.24 -10.43 13.49
C PHE A 179 -3.13 -11.32 12.93
N TRP A 180 -3.46 -12.48 12.35
CA TRP A 180 -2.45 -13.39 11.81
C TRP A 180 -1.63 -12.83 10.66
N THR A 181 -2.12 -11.81 9.95
CA THR A 181 -1.39 -11.21 8.82
C THR A 181 -0.28 -10.26 9.26
N LEU A 182 -0.42 -9.61 10.43
CA LEU A 182 0.53 -8.60 10.91
C LEU A 182 1.93 -9.14 11.19
N PRO A 183 2.11 -10.28 11.89
CA PRO A 183 3.44 -10.85 12.14
C PRO A 183 4.16 -11.20 10.85
N LEU A 184 3.44 -11.72 9.84
CA LEU A 184 3.98 -12.06 8.53
C LEU A 184 4.49 -10.81 7.82
N GLU A 185 3.66 -9.76 7.78
CA GLU A 185 4.00 -8.50 7.14
C GLU A 185 5.21 -7.83 7.81
N ILE A 186 5.21 -7.74 9.15
CA ILE A 186 6.32 -7.17 9.93
C ILE A 186 7.61 -7.98 9.72
N SER A 187 7.54 -9.30 9.75
CA SER A 187 8.70 -10.16 9.51
C SER A 187 9.31 -9.91 8.13
N TYR A 188 8.46 -9.73 7.11
CA TYR A 188 8.92 -9.43 5.76
C TYR A 188 9.55 -8.02 5.64
N TYR A 189 9.15 -7.05 6.47
CA TYR A 189 9.79 -5.73 6.49
C TYR A 189 11.27 -5.78 6.85
N PHE A 190 11.68 -6.73 7.70
CA PHE A 190 13.10 -6.95 8.02
C PHE A 190 13.86 -7.61 6.86
N PHE A 191 13.18 -8.40 6.04
CA PHE A 191 13.76 -9.03 4.86
C PHE A 191 14.04 -8.02 3.72
N ILE A 192 13.18 -7.02 3.54
CA ILE A 192 13.26 -6.07 2.41
C ILE A 192 14.61 -5.34 2.31
N PRO A 193 15.18 -4.75 3.39
CA PRO A 193 16.48 -4.11 3.31
C PRO A 193 17.59 -5.04 2.83
N ILE A 194 17.62 -6.27 3.32
CA ILE A 194 18.60 -7.30 2.96
C ILE A 194 18.44 -7.67 1.49
N PHE A 195 17.19 -7.94 1.06
CA PHE A 195 16.85 -8.25 -0.32
C PHE A 195 17.30 -7.15 -1.29
N VAL A 196 16.96 -5.89 -1.01
CA VAL A 196 17.32 -4.75 -1.87
C VAL A 196 18.83 -4.58 -1.95
N LEU A 197 19.55 -4.66 -0.83
CA LEU A 197 21.00 -4.54 -0.82
C LEU A 197 21.68 -5.67 -1.60
N ALA A 198 21.20 -6.91 -1.48
CA ALA A 198 21.69 -8.04 -2.24
C ALA A 198 21.52 -7.82 -3.75
N VAL A 199 20.32 -7.38 -4.19
CA VAL A 199 20.04 -7.07 -5.60
C VAL A 199 20.93 -5.94 -6.12
N LEU A 200 21.15 -4.89 -5.33
CA LEU A 200 22.02 -3.78 -5.73
C LEU A 200 23.50 -4.20 -5.80
N LYS A 201 23.94 -5.10 -4.91
CA LYS A 201 25.30 -5.66 -4.92
C LYS A 201 25.57 -6.53 -6.15
N LEU A 202 24.57 -7.26 -6.65
CA LEU A 202 24.69 -8.09 -7.85
C LEU A 202 24.84 -7.27 -9.15
N ARG A 203 24.58 -5.96 -9.13
CA ARG A 203 24.73 -5.02 -10.26
C ARG A 203 24.06 -5.52 -11.55
N ASN A 204 24.83 -6.07 -12.49
CA ASN A 204 24.37 -6.57 -13.79
C ASN A 204 23.93 -8.04 -13.74
N TYR A 205 24.31 -8.79 -12.71
CA TYR A 205 24.01 -10.21 -12.54
C TYR A 205 22.76 -10.46 -11.67
N TRP A 206 21.97 -9.42 -11.39
CA TRP A 206 20.77 -9.52 -10.57
C TRP A 206 19.73 -10.51 -11.14
N TRP A 207 19.71 -10.70 -12.46
CA TRP A 207 18.80 -11.61 -13.16
C TRP A 207 19.12 -13.09 -12.90
N VAL A 208 20.38 -13.43 -12.59
CA VAL A 208 20.83 -14.82 -12.39
C VAL A 208 20.09 -15.51 -11.24
N PRO A 209 20.00 -14.95 -10.01
CA PRO A 209 19.17 -15.52 -8.96
C PRO A 209 17.68 -15.19 -9.12
N PHE A 210 17.32 -14.17 -9.90
CA PHE A 210 15.93 -13.75 -10.09
C PHE A 210 15.12 -14.75 -10.92
N ILE A 211 15.70 -15.30 -11.99
CA ILE A 211 15.00 -16.28 -12.84
C ILE A 211 14.58 -17.52 -12.01
N PRO A 212 15.50 -18.23 -11.31
CA PRO A 212 15.10 -19.39 -10.51
C PRO A 212 14.18 -19.00 -9.35
N ALA A 213 14.37 -17.82 -8.73
CA ALA A 213 13.45 -17.34 -7.70
C ALA A 213 12.03 -17.10 -8.25
N TYR A 214 11.90 -16.58 -9.47
CA TYR A 214 10.59 -16.33 -10.10
C TYR A 214 9.92 -17.66 -10.46
N CYS A 215 10.68 -18.60 -11.03
CA CYS A 215 10.21 -19.96 -11.30
C CYS A 215 9.77 -20.65 -10.01
N TRP A 216 10.53 -20.50 -8.92
CA TRP A 216 10.17 -21.02 -7.61
C TRP A 216 8.88 -20.40 -7.07
N VAL A 217 8.73 -19.08 -7.15
CA VAL A 217 7.49 -18.37 -6.72
C VAL A 217 6.28 -18.86 -7.51
N ALA A 218 6.41 -19.02 -8.82
CA ALA A 218 5.34 -19.53 -9.66
C ALA A 218 5.03 -21.01 -9.38
N TYR A 219 6.07 -21.83 -9.16
CA TYR A 219 5.94 -23.24 -8.83
C TYR A 219 5.26 -23.44 -7.47
N GLU A 220 5.75 -22.78 -6.42
CA GLU A 220 5.16 -22.81 -5.09
C GLU A 220 3.71 -22.34 -5.13
N GLY A 221 3.45 -21.19 -5.75
CA GLY A 221 2.10 -20.66 -5.87
C GLY A 221 1.10 -21.60 -6.56
N TRP A 222 1.57 -22.50 -7.42
CA TRP A 222 0.75 -23.47 -8.12
C TRP A 222 0.63 -24.82 -7.41
N ASN A 223 1.66 -25.25 -6.67
CA ASN A 223 1.76 -26.61 -6.14
C ASN A 223 1.60 -26.71 -4.62
N THR A 224 1.69 -25.59 -3.88
CA THR A 224 1.61 -25.61 -2.42
C THR A 224 0.35 -24.97 -1.88
N PHE A 225 -0.19 -25.59 -0.83
CA PHE A 225 -1.40 -25.15 -0.17
C PHE A 225 -1.10 -24.09 0.87
N ARG A 226 -2.01 -23.11 0.98
CA ARG A 226 -1.90 -22.01 1.93
C ARG A 226 -3.24 -21.75 2.60
N TRP A 227 -3.20 -21.50 3.89
CA TRP A 227 -4.35 -21.17 4.74
C TRP A 227 -4.03 -19.96 5.62
N SER A 228 -5.07 -19.45 6.28
CA SER A 228 -4.91 -18.48 7.35
C SER A 228 -4.07 -19.06 8.50
N HIS A 229 -3.40 -18.20 9.25
CA HIS A 229 -2.56 -18.56 10.42
C HIS A 229 -1.31 -19.40 10.14
N MET A 230 -1.06 -19.86 8.91
CA MET A 230 0.21 -20.49 8.55
C MET A 230 1.39 -19.52 8.71
N GLY A 231 2.59 -20.08 8.93
CA GLY A 231 3.81 -19.31 9.08
C GLY A 231 4.23 -18.54 7.82
N LEU A 232 5.26 -17.70 7.96
CA LEU A 232 5.77 -16.87 6.86
C LEU A 232 6.23 -17.70 5.66
N SER A 233 6.75 -18.91 5.85
CA SER A 233 7.25 -19.77 4.76
C SER A 233 6.19 -20.04 3.69
N ALA A 234 4.94 -20.32 4.10
CA ALA A 234 3.84 -20.59 3.19
C ALA A 234 3.42 -19.34 2.38
N HIS A 235 3.55 -18.14 2.98
CA HIS A 235 3.15 -16.88 2.35
C HIS A 235 4.32 -16.09 1.74
N ALA A 236 5.56 -16.55 1.95
CA ALA A 236 6.77 -15.90 1.44
C ALA A 236 6.78 -15.73 -0.09
N PRO A 237 6.29 -16.70 -0.91
CA PRO A 237 6.19 -16.50 -2.36
C PRO A 237 5.33 -15.29 -2.76
N THR A 238 4.23 -15.05 -2.06
CA THR A 238 3.34 -13.88 -2.29
C THR A 238 4.08 -12.57 -2.05
N PHE A 239 4.77 -12.44 -0.92
CA PHE A 239 5.56 -11.24 -0.64
C PHE A 239 6.73 -11.07 -1.62
N LEU A 240 7.42 -12.18 -1.95
CA LEU A 240 8.56 -12.17 -2.85
C LEU A 240 8.15 -11.73 -4.27
N ALA A 241 6.98 -12.17 -4.76
CA ALA A 241 6.42 -11.71 -6.03
C ALA A 241 6.36 -10.18 -6.10
N GLY A 242 5.80 -9.52 -5.06
CA GLY A 242 5.73 -8.06 -5.00
C GLY A 242 7.10 -7.38 -4.95
N SER A 243 8.05 -7.90 -4.17
CA SER A 243 9.43 -7.38 -4.14
C SER A 243 10.15 -7.54 -5.48
N MET A 244 9.99 -8.67 -6.16
CA MET A 244 10.58 -8.90 -7.48
C MET A 244 9.97 -7.98 -8.53
N ALA A 245 8.64 -7.80 -8.51
CA ALA A 245 7.95 -6.87 -9.39
C ALA A 245 8.41 -5.42 -9.20
N ALA A 246 8.69 -5.01 -7.96
CA ALA A 246 9.26 -3.69 -7.68
C ALA A 246 10.66 -3.52 -8.27
N VAL A 247 11.51 -4.55 -8.18
CA VAL A 247 12.85 -4.53 -8.79
C VAL A 247 12.76 -4.43 -10.31
N ILE A 248 11.90 -5.25 -10.93
CA ILE A 248 11.65 -5.23 -12.37
C ILE A 248 11.18 -3.84 -12.80
N PHE A 249 10.17 -3.29 -12.12
CA PHE A 249 9.66 -1.95 -12.41
C PHE A 249 10.76 -0.89 -12.29
N VAL A 250 11.50 -0.86 -11.18
CA VAL A 250 12.54 0.16 -10.95
C VAL A 250 13.64 0.08 -12.02
N LYS A 251 14.10 -1.13 -12.36
CA LYS A 251 15.14 -1.33 -13.38
C LYS A 251 14.65 -0.94 -14.77
N LEU A 252 13.43 -1.37 -15.13
CA LEU A 252 12.82 -1.08 -16.43
C LEU A 252 12.54 0.42 -16.59
N ASP A 253 11.91 1.06 -15.59
CA ASP A 253 11.65 2.51 -15.56
C ASP A 253 12.94 3.32 -15.69
N THR A 254 13.99 2.93 -14.95
CA THR A 254 15.29 3.60 -15.02
C THR A 254 15.93 3.42 -16.40
N TRP A 255 15.91 2.21 -16.96
CA TRP A 255 16.47 1.93 -18.29
C TRP A 255 15.74 2.68 -19.40
N MET A 256 14.40 2.71 -19.37
CA MET A 256 13.60 3.45 -20.37
C MET A 256 13.90 4.94 -20.32
N LYS A 257 14.01 5.53 -19.13
CA LYS A 257 14.34 6.94 -18.93
C LYS A 257 15.77 7.27 -19.38
N MET A 258 16.75 6.41 -19.07
CA MET A 258 18.15 6.64 -19.45
C MET A 258 18.35 6.57 -20.97
N ASN A 259 17.64 5.68 -21.65
CA ASN A 259 17.78 5.47 -23.10
C ASN A 259 16.74 6.23 -23.93
N ASN A 260 15.89 7.05 -23.29
CA ASN A 260 14.76 7.74 -23.92
C ASN A 260 13.88 6.81 -24.79
N VAL A 261 13.71 5.56 -24.34
CA VAL A 261 12.99 4.53 -25.10
C VAL A 261 11.50 4.81 -25.02
N ARG A 262 10.89 5.04 -26.18
CA ARG A 262 9.44 5.04 -26.34
C ARG A 262 9.04 3.70 -26.96
N PRO A 263 8.18 2.91 -26.31
CA PRO A 263 7.78 1.62 -26.85
C PRO A 263 7.02 1.84 -28.16
N ARG A 264 7.38 1.04 -29.18
CA ARG A 264 6.69 1.07 -30.48
C ARG A 264 5.23 0.63 -30.30
N PRO A 265 4.29 1.09 -31.15
CA PRO A 265 2.87 0.72 -31.03
C PRO A 265 2.64 -0.80 -30.98
N VAL A 266 3.35 -1.58 -31.80
CA VAL A 266 3.28 -3.06 -31.79
C VAL A 266 3.66 -3.65 -30.43
N VAL A 267 4.68 -3.09 -29.77
CA VAL A 267 5.12 -3.52 -28.44
C VAL A 267 4.07 -3.14 -27.39
N ILE A 268 3.47 -1.95 -27.50
CA ILE A 268 2.37 -1.54 -26.62
C ILE A 268 1.20 -2.51 -26.75
N TYR A 269 0.77 -2.85 -27.96
CA TYR A 269 -0.31 -3.83 -28.18
C TYR A 269 0.02 -5.19 -27.56
N ALA A 270 1.24 -5.71 -27.75
CA ALA A 270 1.65 -6.97 -27.15
C ALA A 270 1.63 -6.93 -25.61
N ILE A 271 2.12 -5.83 -25.01
CA ILE A 271 2.07 -5.63 -23.55
C ILE A 271 0.62 -5.56 -23.05
N ARG A 272 -0.27 -4.88 -23.78
CA ARG A 272 -1.70 -4.79 -23.43
C ARG A 272 -2.42 -6.12 -23.58
N THR A 273 -2.10 -6.91 -24.59
CA THR A 273 -2.63 -8.28 -24.71
C THR A 273 -2.18 -9.14 -23.53
N LEU A 274 -0.91 -9.03 -23.12
CA LEU A 274 -0.41 -9.71 -21.92
C LEU A 274 -1.14 -9.28 -20.65
N GLU A 275 -1.35 -7.97 -20.46
CA GLU A 275 -2.10 -7.41 -19.34
C GLU A 275 -3.54 -7.90 -19.29
N CYS A 276 -4.27 -7.83 -20.42
CA CYS A 276 -5.65 -8.30 -20.50
C CYS A 276 -5.75 -9.80 -20.19
N THR A 277 -4.82 -10.61 -20.70
CA THR A 277 -4.76 -12.04 -20.39
C THR A 277 -4.45 -12.26 -18.90
N ALA A 278 -3.49 -11.54 -18.33
CA ALA A 278 -3.16 -11.65 -16.91
C ALA A 278 -4.33 -11.23 -16.02
N LEU A 279 -5.05 -10.17 -16.38
CA LEU A 279 -6.25 -9.69 -15.70
C LEU A 279 -7.39 -10.71 -15.80
N ALA A 280 -7.64 -11.27 -16.99
CA ALA A 280 -8.67 -12.29 -17.19
C ALA A 280 -8.38 -13.56 -16.36
N LEU A 281 -7.13 -14.02 -16.34
CA LEU A 281 -6.70 -15.13 -15.49
C LEU A 281 -6.84 -14.79 -14.00
N LEU A 282 -6.45 -13.57 -13.59
CA LEU A 282 -6.56 -13.13 -12.19
C LEU A 282 -8.01 -13.11 -11.74
N LEU A 283 -8.91 -12.55 -12.55
CA LEU A 283 -10.34 -12.54 -12.27
C LEU A 283 -10.89 -13.96 -12.27
N SER A 284 -10.50 -14.80 -13.22
CA SER A 284 -10.89 -16.21 -13.18
C SER A 284 -10.49 -16.90 -11.87
N LEU A 285 -9.24 -16.74 -11.42
CA LEU A 285 -8.79 -17.34 -10.16
C LEU A 285 -9.58 -16.79 -8.96
N SER A 286 -9.86 -15.50 -8.97
CA SER A 286 -10.56 -14.82 -7.87
C SER A 286 -12.05 -15.19 -7.79
N PHE A 287 -12.68 -15.43 -8.95
CA PHE A 287 -14.10 -15.72 -9.10
C PHE A 287 -14.37 -17.17 -9.54
N GLN A 288 -13.48 -18.11 -9.18
CA GLN A 288 -13.62 -19.56 -9.42
C GLN A 288 -14.02 -19.95 -10.86
N GLY A 289 -13.40 -19.31 -11.84
CA GLY A 289 -13.64 -19.62 -13.24
C GLY A 289 -14.81 -18.87 -13.85
N LEU A 290 -15.34 -17.79 -13.25
CA LEU A 290 -16.45 -17.00 -13.82
C LEU A 290 -16.33 -16.73 -15.33
N PHE A 291 -15.12 -16.44 -15.82
CA PHE A 291 -14.84 -16.25 -17.25
C PHE A 291 -14.64 -17.56 -18.03
N PHE A 292 -14.06 -18.59 -17.41
CA PHE A 292 -13.77 -19.85 -18.10
C PHE A 292 -14.92 -20.85 -18.01
N ASN A 293 -15.85 -20.80 -17.07
CA ASN A 293 -17.02 -21.69 -17.06
C ASN A 293 -17.82 -21.65 -18.37
N TRP A 294 -17.73 -20.53 -19.11
CA TRP A 294 -18.33 -20.32 -20.42
C TRP A 294 -17.44 -20.74 -21.62
N ILE A 295 -16.14 -20.96 -21.40
CA ILE A 295 -15.11 -21.17 -22.45
C ILE A 295 -14.34 -22.50 -22.26
N TYR A 296 -13.89 -22.83 -21.05
CA TYR A 296 -13.14 -24.03 -20.69
C TYR A 296 -13.20 -24.38 -19.18
N ALA A 297 -13.02 -25.65 -18.80
CA ALA A 297 -12.89 -25.99 -17.37
C ALA A 297 -11.73 -25.21 -16.71
N ASN A 298 -11.93 -24.75 -15.47
CA ASN A 298 -10.93 -23.95 -14.74
C ASN A 298 -9.56 -24.65 -14.73
N ILE A 299 -8.57 -24.03 -15.38
CA ILE A 299 -7.21 -24.59 -15.57
C ILE A 299 -6.41 -24.52 -14.27
N ALA A 300 -6.82 -23.66 -13.34
CA ALA A 300 -6.21 -23.57 -12.03
C ALA A 300 -6.38 -24.89 -11.28
N PRO A 301 -5.37 -25.33 -10.51
CA PRO A 301 -5.51 -26.51 -9.68
C PRO A 301 -6.70 -26.27 -8.75
N GLN A 302 -7.59 -27.26 -8.65
CA GLN A 302 -8.65 -27.29 -7.64
C GLN A 302 -8.04 -27.65 -6.28
N THR A 303 -6.99 -26.92 -5.91
CA THR A 303 -6.19 -27.13 -4.72
C THR A 303 -6.96 -26.63 -3.50
N PRO A 304 -7.17 -27.43 -2.43
CA PRO A 304 -7.74 -26.93 -1.18
C PRO A 304 -6.92 -25.76 -0.59
N GLY A 305 -7.50 -24.56 -0.50
CA GLY A 305 -6.88 -23.43 0.18
C GLY A 305 -7.00 -22.10 -0.56
N PHE A 306 -6.15 -21.15 -0.17
CA PHE A 306 -6.14 -19.80 -0.74
C PHE A 306 -5.57 -19.79 -2.18
N PRO A 307 -6.28 -19.19 -3.15
CA PRO A 307 -5.77 -19.06 -4.51
C PRO A 307 -4.51 -18.19 -4.55
N PHE A 308 -3.58 -18.49 -5.44
CA PHE A 308 -2.37 -17.71 -5.64
C PHE A 308 -2.50 -16.76 -6.83
N ILE A 309 -2.84 -15.50 -6.55
CA ILE A 309 -3.01 -14.47 -7.59
C ILE A 309 -1.78 -13.57 -7.78
N SER A 310 -0.77 -13.74 -6.92
CA SER A 310 0.31 -12.78 -6.71
C SER A 310 1.11 -12.45 -7.97
N VAL A 311 1.48 -13.47 -8.75
CA VAL A 311 2.23 -13.26 -10.01
C VAL A 311 1.40 -12.47 -11.03
N LEU A 312 0.15 -12.86 -11.25
CA LEU A 312 -0.75 -12.17 -12.19
C LEU A 312 -1.00 -10.72 -11.75
N LEU A 313 -1.24 -10.51 -10.45
CA LEU A 313 -1.44 -9.18 -9.88
C LEU A 313 -0.21 -8.30 -10.10
N THR A 314 0.99 -8.86 -9.88
CA THR A 314 2.23 -8.09 -10.11
C THR A 314 2.46 -7.74 -11.57
N ILE A 315 2.09 -8.61 -12.51
CA ILE A 315 2.17 -8.32 -13.95
C ILE A 315 1.28 -7.12 -14.28
N VAL A 316 0.00 -7.16 -13.87
CA VAL A 316 -0.94 -6.04 -14.08
C VAL A 316 -0.43 -4.75 -13.44
N VAL A 317 0.02 -4.81 -12.18
CA VAL A 317 0.56 -3.63 -11.48
C VAL A 317 1.78 -3.05 -12.20
N VAL A 318 2.74 -3.87 -12.63
CA VAL A 318 3.94 -3.37 -13.32
C VAL A 318 3.60 -2.78 -14.68
N ILE A 319 2.66 -3.36 -15.41
CA ILE A 319 2.23 -2.82 -16.70
C ILE A 319 1.50 -1.47 -16.50
N GLU A 320 0.54 -1.38 -15.59
CA GLU A 320 -0.17 -0.12 -15.27
C GLU A 320 0.76 0.98 -14.77
N MET A 321 1.81 0.62 -14.03
CA MET A 321 2.84 1.57 -13.59
C MET A 321 3.65 2.19 -14.74
N ILE A 322 3.81 1.47 -15.85
CA ILE A 322 4.60 1.92 -17.01
C ILE A 322 3.71 2.54 -18.07
N LEU A 323 2.56 1.91 -18.31
CA LEU A 323 1.55 2.29 -19.29
C LEU A 323 0.20 2.38 -18.54
N PRO A 324 -0.16 3.54 -17.97
CA PRO A 324 -1.49 3.72 -17.38
C PRO A 324 -2.60 3.49 -18.41
N SER A 325 -3.69 2.84 -18.00
CA SER A 325 -4.86 2.55 -18.84
C SER A 325 -6.19 2.99 -18.19
N SER A 326 -7.30 2.62 -18.82
CA SER A 326 -8.64 2.77 -18.24
C SER A 326 -8.79 2.03 -16.91
N LEU A 327 -8.06 0.93 -16.70
CA LEU A 327 -8.09 0.17 -15.45
C LEU A 327 -7.51 0.98 -14.28
N SER A 328 -6.31 1.56 -14.43
CA SER A 328 -5.78 2.46 -13.39
C SER A 328 -6.68 3.67 -13.18
N THR A 329 -7.23 4.25 -14.24
CA THR A 329 -8.19 5.36 -14.13
C THR A 329 -9.44 4.99 -13.31
N PHE A 330 -9.99 3.78 -13.53
CA PHE A 330 -11.12 3.27 -12.75
C PHE A 330 -10.75 3.07 -11.27
N LEU A 331 -9.58 2.49 -11.00
CA LEU A 331 -9.06 2.30 -9.65
C LEU A 331 -8.72 3.63 -8.95
N GLU A 332 -8.49 4.70 -9.71
CA GLU A 332 -8.28 6.06 -9.20
C GLU A 332 -9.58 6.78 -8.81
N CYS A 333 -10.72 6.12 -8.85
CA CYS A 333 -11.97 6.72 -8.39
C CYS A 333 -11.89 7.10 -6.89
N ASN A 334 -12.56 8.19 -6.53
CA ASN A 334 -12.43 8.77 -5.19
C ASN A 334 -12.88 7.81 -4.08
N ALA A 335 -13.90 7.00 -4.34
CA ALA A 335 -14.42 6.03 -3.37
C ALA A 335 -13.37 4.96 -3.04
N LEU A 336 -12.80 4.30 -4.05
CA LEU A 336 -11.78 3.26 -3.84
C LEU A 336 -10.51 3.85 -3.23
N ARG A 337 -10.11 5.06 -3.64
CA ARG A 337 -8.96 5.75 -3.03
C ARG A 337 -9.18 6.10 -1.56
N HIS A 338 -10.40 6.52 -1.20
CA HIS A 338 -10.74 6.77 0.20
C HIS A 338 -10.66 5.48 1.01
N CYS A 339 -11.31 4.41 0.54
CA CYS A 339 -11.21 3.08 1.16
C CYS A 339 -9.75 2.59 1.22
N GLY A 340 -8.93 2.91 0.21
CA GLY A 340 -7.50 2.59 0.17
C GLY A 340 -6.66 3.33 1.21
N LYS A 341 -6.99 4.60 1.44
CA LYS A 341 -6.35 5.43 2.46
C LYS A 341 -6.64 4.92 3.87
N VAL A 342 -7.88 4.48 4.13
CA VAL A 342 -8.31 3.94 5.43
C VAL A 342 -8.30 2.40 5.46
N SER A 343 -7.63 1.76 4.50
CA SER A 343 -7.75 0.31 4.26
C SER A 343 -7.33 -0.52 5.46
N PHE A 344 -6.31 -0.06 6.20
CA PHE A 344 -5.82 -0.73 7.40
C PHE A 344 -6.86 -0.67 8.52
N SER A 345 -7.52 0.47 8.69
CA SER A 345 -8.63 0.64 9.64
C SER A 345 -9.85 -0.22 9.26
N ILE A 346 -10.21 -0.30 7.97
CA ILE A 346 -11.27 -1.22 7.49
C ILE A 346 -10.89 -2.67 7.83
N TYR A 347 -9.66 -3.06 7.47
CA TYR A 347 -9.17 -4.42 7.70
C TYR A 347 -9.20 -4.82 9.18
N LEU A 348 -8.88 -3.91 10.09
CA LEU A 348 -8.83 -4.24 11.51
C LEU A 348 -10.19 -4.16 12.21
N LEU A 349 -11.06 -3.22 11.78
CA LEU A 349 -12.26 -2.87 12.55
C LEU A 349 -13.55 -3.49 12.01
N HIS A 350 -13.56 -4.07 10.81
CA HIS A 350 -14.79 -4.61 10.22
C HIS A 350 -15.46 -5.68 11.07
N GLY A 351 -14.70 -6.50 11.82
CA GLY A 351 -15.27 -7.51 12.73
C GLY A 351 -16.23 -6.90 13.76
N PHE A 352 -15.87 -5.74 14.34
CA PHE A 352 -16.72 -5.04 15.30
C PHE A 352 -18.04 -4.56 14.69
N VAL A 353 -18.09 -4.34 13.38
CA VAL A 353 -19.32 -3.90 12.70
C VAL A 353 -20.14 -5.09 12.25
N ILE A 354 -19.53 -6.01 11.51
CA ILE A 354 -20.20 -7.14 10.87
C ILE A 354 -20.85 -8.07 11.91
N TYR A 355 -20.18 -8.31 13.04
CA TYR A 355 -20.66 -9.28 14.03
C TYR A 355 -21.46 -8.66 15.18
N THR A 356 -21.81 -7.37 15.08
CA THR A 356 -22.72 -6.75 16.04
C THR A 356 -24.16 -7.14 15.72
N ASP A 357 -24.92 -7.57 16.73
CA ASP A 357 -26.33 -7.97 16.63
C ASP A 357 -27.21 -6.93 15.92
N THR A 358 -26.93 -5.65 16.13
CA THR A 358 -27.65 -4.53 15.48
C THR A 358 -27.54 -4.55 13.96
N VAL A 359 -26.45 -5.07 13.39
CA VAL A 359 -26.24 -5.19 11.95
C VAL A 359 -26.69 -6.56 11.47
N SER A 360 -26.29 -7.64 12.14
CA SER A 360 -26.59 -9.01 11.70
C SER A 360 -28.09 -9.36 11.79
N ASN A 361 -28.83 -8.79 12.74
CA ASN A 361 -30.25 -9.13 12.96
C ASN A 361 -31.23 -8.25 12.17
N GLN A 362 -30.77 -7.33 11.32
CA GLN A 362 -31.69 -6.55 10.48
C GLN A 362 -32.38 -7.48 9.48
N SER A 363 -33.68 -7.34 9.30
CA SER A 363 -34.46 -8.25 8.44
C SER A 363 -34.17 -8.05 6.94
N SER A 364 -34.06 -6.79 6.51
CA SER A 364 -33.78 -6.42 5.13
C SER A 364 -32.33 -6.72 4.73
N TYR A 365 -32.16 -7.47 3.64
CA TYR A 365 -30.86 -7.75 3.04
C TYR A 365 -30.10 -6.48 2.66
N TYR A 366 -30.79 -5.51 2.07
CA TYR A 366 -30.17 -4.26 1.64
C TYR A 366 -29.76 -3.41 2.82
N ASP A 367 -30.54 -3.38 3.88
CA ASP A 367 -30.22 -2.63 5.09
C ASP A 367 -28.96 -3.20 5.74
N ARG A 368 -28.84 -4.54 5.82
CA ARG A 368 -27.62 -5.21 6.29
C ARG A 368 -26.41 -4.87 5.43
N MET A 369 -26.58 -4.86 4.11
CA MET A 369 -25.51 -4.50 3.18
C MET A 369 -25.05 -3.06 3.40
N PHE A 370 -25.96 -2.09 3.36
CA PHE A 370 -25.63 -0.69 3.56
C PHE A 370 -25.05 -0.42 4.95
N SER A 371 -25.59 -1.05 5.99
CA SER A 371 -25.06 -0.97 7.36
C SER A 371 -23.66 -1.55 7.44
N THR A 372 -23.42 -2.74 6.88
CA THR A 372 -22.12 -3.42 6.91
C THR A 372 -21.03 -2.56 6.27
N TYR A 373 -21.20 -2.15 5.01
CA TYR A 373 -20.18 -1.37 4.31
C TYR A 373 -20.13 0.08 4.80
N GLY A 374 -21.27 0.72 4.98
CA GLY A 374 -21.38 2.11 5.41
C GLY A 374 -20.79 2.34 6.80
N LEU A 375 -21.19 1.54 7.79
CA LEU A 375 -20.66 1.66 9.15
C LEU A 375 -19.19 1.23 9.23
N THR A 376 -18.76 0.20 8.49
CA THR A 376 -17.35 -0.19 8.46
C THR A 376 -16.48 0.94 7.93
N VAL A 377 -16.85 1.56 6.80
CA VAL A 377 -16.10 2.69 6.24
C VAL A 377 -16.17 3.90 7.16
N LEU A 378 -17.31 4.17 7.81
CA LEU A 378 -17.46 5.25 8.76
C LEU A 378 -16.55 5.09 9.98
N VAL A 379 -16.63 3.94 10.66
CA VAL A 379 -15.80 3.60 11.84
C VAL A 379 -14.32 3.62 11.47
N ALA A 380 -13.96 3.06 10.30
CA ALA A 380 -12.60 3.09 9.80
C ALA A 380 -12.11 4.52 9.51
N THR A 381 -12.97 5.39 8.98
CA THR A 381 -12.62 6.80 8.70
C THR A 381 -12.42 7.58 9.99
N VAL A 382 -13.30 7.41 10.97
CA VAL A 382 -13.17 8.03 12.29
C VAL A 382 -11.88 7.57 12.97
N SER A 383 -11.64 6.26 13.03
CA SER A 383 -10.42 5.67 13.59
C SER A 383 -9.15 6.18 12.88
N TYR A 384 -9.17 6.27 11.55
CA TYR A 384 -8.06 6.80 10.77
C TYR A 384 -7.70 8.22 11.20
N HIS A 385 -8.68 9.10 11.38
CA HIS A 385 -8.44 10.49 11.76
C HIS A 385 -8.03 10.65 13.22
N LEU A 386 -8.49 9.78 14.12
CA LEU A 386 -8.18 9.84 15.55
C LEU A 386 -6.84 9.18 15.90
N VAL A 387 -6.44 8.13 15.19
CA VAL A 387 -5.31 7.27 15.60
C VAL A 387 -4.25 7.18 14.51
N GLU A 388 -4.62 6.71 13.32
CA GLU A 388 -3.66 6.38 12.27
C GLU A 388 -2.98 7.64 11.72
N TYR A 389 -3.76 8.69 11.41
CA TYR A 389 -3.25 9.92 10.83
C TYR A 389 -2.35 10.71 11.80
N PRO A 390 -2.73 10.95 13.08
CA PRO A 390 -1.83 11.56 14.06
C PRO A 390 -0.53 10.78 14.25
N SER A 391 -0.61 9.44 14.28
CA SER A 391 0.58 8.58 14.37
C SER A 391 1.50 8.75 13.16
N GLN A 392 0.94 8.83 11.95
CA GLN A 392 1.71 9.10 10.75
C GLN A 392 2.35 10.51 10.75
N LEU A 393 1.69 11.52 11.32
CA LEU A 393 2.26 12.86 11.50
C LEU A 393 3.44 12.83 12.47
N LEU A 394 3.32 12.09 13.58
CA LEU A 394 4.42 11.89 14.53
C LEU A 394 5.63 11.23 13.85
N ALA A 395 5.40 10.22 13.01
CA ALA A 395 6.48 9.61 12.23
C ALA A 395 7.17 10.61 11.31
N GLN A 396 6.42 11.49 10.63
CA GLN A 396 6.98 12.54 9.79
C GLN A 396 7.78 13.57 10.59
N TYR A 397 7.31 13.92 11.78
CA TYR A 397 8.04 14.78 12.70
C TYR A 397 9.39 14.15 13.10
N ILE A 398 9.38 12.87 13.49
CA ILE A 398 10.61 12.11 13.81
C ILE A 398 11.56 12.11 12.62
N THR A 399 11.09 11.86 11.39
CA THR A 399 11.95 11.93 10.19
C THR A 399 12.61 13.29 10.02
N ARG A 400 11.83 14.37 10.18
CA ARG A 400 12.35 15.75 10.02
C ARG A 400 13.42 16.04 11.07
N GLU A 401 13.20 15.60 12.30
CA GLU A 401 14.14 15.79 13.39
C GLU A 401 15.43 14.99 13.20
N LEU A 402 15.32 13.73 12.77
CA LEU A 402 16.48 12.91 12.41
C LEU A 402 17.29 13.54 11.26
N ALA A 403 16.62 14.10 10.24
CA ALA A 403 17.29 14.79 9.15
C ALA A 403 18.01 16.08 9.61
N LYS A 404 17.44 16.82 10.57
CA LYS A 404 18.11 17.99 11.16
C LYS A 404 19.36 17.59 11.94
N ARG A 405 19.28 16.56 12.78
CA ARG A 405 20.43 16.04 13.53
C ARG A 405 21.55 15.56 12.61
N GLU A 406 21.19 14.90 11.51
CA GLU A 406 22.16 14.51 10.46
C GLU A 406 22.91 15.73 9.90
N ILE A 407 22.20 16.81 9.55
CA ILE A 407 22.81 18.05 9.02
C ILE A 407 23.73 18.70 10.06
N LEU A 408 23.35 18.63 11.34
CA LEU A 408 24.11 19.19 12.45
C LEU A 408 25.28 18.30 12.91
N GLY A 409 25.44 17.09 12.35
CA GLY A 409 26.47 16.14 12.77
C GLY A 409 26.24 15.52 14.16
N LEU A 410 25.06 15.69 14.75
CA LEU A 410 24.70 15.28 16.11
C LEU A 410 24.18 13.86 16.19
#